data_AF-A0AAV9NB12-F1
#
_entry.id   AF-A0AAV9NB12-F1
#
_cell.length_a   1.000
_cell.length_b   1.000
_cell.length_c   1.000
_cell.angle_alpha   90.00
_cell.angle_beta   90.00
_cell.angle_gamma   90.00
#
_symmetry.space_group_name_H-M   'P 1'
#
loop_
_entity.id
_entity.type
_entity.pdbx_description
1 polymer ?
#
loop_
_entity_poly.entity_id
_entity_poly.type
_entity_poly.pdbx_seq_one_letter_code
_entity_poly.pdbx_strand_id
1 'polypeptide(L)'
;MEDYDAGPHVGPPNEPQDRAVYHDESSLGDDQLDAFGTSGENSGKVLHVDREHRHGKRHDAAASTTSAATSRRKPGSAKPILPRRQSTSLALRAVTTQPGGRFDSFNTLPSGADGGDLVARLVLHAHHQVYSNFFVGEAAETSVLPYTKHALHHEHAYWGAAWFSATSRRWLAGGSLQHTPQEMFFYSKSLESLRRALDDSSLATHESTISTILHLSFPPYLPLIDRSIPCPRQSNFKTWNLLHLATGLNVAEEHMIGLATIVRLLGGVHNIKSAQIRRSVCFQGIHFSGRHLRAPLFPFASLHPIEHLVQGNRLLRFQTGFEYTQSSTPQIRGTGFHDVTFPETPSDSPQPSVVWGYLADMTSISDDYASGGSIIRYASLILDQMQLTQHSLLSLPPAADLNNQYKQEKEELQDIAQEDNVSGPSTSQLRFELQLQIYEVTRLAAICYANCVTYPTDYSTFPRMRLARRLLLELQKLNDTTDILVQLTTQEIRLVFWATVLGAIMAVGHETEREAFVTLVGRAAADANVSSWLEAKEIMESFLWHAQTGDADALKLWIEVQNTVGRRSVRRQPSLPTRGLGTRLAKG
;
A
#
# COMPACT_ATOMS: atom_id res chain seq x y z
N MET A 1 8.43 48.23 -47.66
CA MET A 1 9.62 48.74 -48.37
C MET A 1 10.27 49.67 -47.39
N GLU A 2 11.57 49.49 -47.15
CA GLU A 2 12.24 49.77 -45.88
C GLU A 2 11.76 48.83 -44.75
N ASP A 3 12.58 48.37 -43.80
CA ASP A 3 13.97 47.86 -43.87
C ASP A 3 14.25 47.18 -42.52
N TYR A 4 15.20 46.23 -42.45
CA TYR A 4 16.21 46.14 -41.39
C TYR A 4 17.20 44.98 -41.61
N ASP A 5 18.49 45.30 -41.50
CA ASP A 5 19.63 44.41 -41.74
C ASP A 5 19.79 43.26 -40.73
N ALA A 6 20.40 42.16 -41.18
CA ALA A 6 20.79 41.02 -40.35
C ALA A 6 22.32 40.90 -40.23
N GLY A 7 22.81 40.83 -38.98
CA GLY A 7 24.23 40.61 -38.64
C GLY A 7 24.69 39.15 -38.78
N PRO A 8 26.00 38.88 -38.61
CA PRO A 8 26.65 37.70 -39.18
C PRO A 8 26.59 36.41 -38.32
N HIS A 9 26.67 35.27 -39.01
CA HIS A 9 26.78 33.94 -38.42
C HIS A 9 28.08 33.74 -37.63
N VAL A 10 27.95 33.15 -36.44
CA VAL A 10 29.06 32.60 -35.63
C VAL A 10 29.05 31.08 -35.74
N GLY A 11 30.23 30.48 -35.98
CA GLY A 11 30.40 29.03 -36.06
C GLY A 11 30.45 28.32 -34.70
N PRO A 12 30.30 26.98 -34.65
CA PRO A 12 30.25 26.23 -33.41
C PRO A 12 31.64 26.09 -32.74
N PRO A 13 31.72 26.07 -31.39
CA PRO A 13 32.97 25.83 -30.65
C PRO A 13 33.32 24.33 -30.56
N ASN A 14 34.60 24.07 -30.28
CA ASN A 14 35.22 22.74 -30.31
C ASN A 14 34.79 21.80 -29.16
N GLU A 15 34.77 20.50 -29.45
CA GLU A 15 34.88 19.43 -28.45
C GLU A 15 36.31 19.37 -27.87
N PRO A 16 36.47 19.14 -26.55
CA PRO A 16 37.65 18.48 -26.00
C PRO A 16 37.38 16.98 -25.83
N GLN A 17 38.19 16.16 -26.48
CA GLN A 17 38.29 14.74 -26.15
C GLN A 17 39.06 14.59 -24.84
N ASP A 18 38.48 13.90 -23.85
CA ASP A 18 39.27 13.25 -22.81
C ASP A 18 38.74 11.85 -22.52
N ARG A 19 39.66 10.88 -22.54
CA ARG A 19 39.38 9.46 -22.28
C ARG A 19 39.52 9.19 -20.79
N ALA A 20 38.41 9.11 -20.08
CA ALA A 20 38.38 8.46 -18.78
C ALA A 20 38.30 6.92 -18.96
N VAL A 21 39.23 6.21 -18.33
CA VAL A 21 39.21 4.74 -18.25
C VAL A 21 38.12 4.31 -17.28
N TYR A 22 37.17 3.48 -17.73
CA TYR A 22 36.25 2.82 -16.81
C TYR A 22 37.02 1.83 -15.95
N HIS A 23 37.12 2.12 -14.65
CA HIS A 23 37.48 1.13 -13.66
C HIS A 23 36.29 0.19 -13.41
N ASP A 24 36.61 -1.09 -13.31
CA ASP A 24 35.68 -2.19 -13.07
C ASP A 24 35.45 -2.31 -11.56
N GLU A 25 34.28 -1.87 -11.07
CA GLU A 25 33.88 -2.02 -9.66
C GLU A 25 32.82 -3.12 -9.51
N SER A 26 33.28 -4.37 -9.65
CA SER A 26 32.52 -5.55 -9.26
C SER A 26 32.60 -5.78 -7.74
N SER A 27 31.83 -5.02 -6.94
CA SER A 27 31.72 -5.26 -5.49
C SER A 27 30.45 -4.64 -4.86
N LEU A 28 29.30 -5.27 -5.07
CA LEU A 28 28.12 -5.10 -4.20
C LEU A 28 27.70 -6.48 -3.69
N GLY A 29 27.66 -6.64 -2.36
CA GLY A 29 27.62 -7.94 -1.69
C GLY A 29 26.28 -8.68 -1.77
N ASP A 30 26.34 -10.00 -1.69
CA ASP A 30 25.20 -10.93 -1.73
C ASP A 30 24.30 -10.92 -0.45
N ASP A 31 24.64 -10.12 0.57
CA ASP A 31 24.10 -10.21 1.94
C ASP A 31 22.65 -9.68 2.15
N GLN A 32 21.83 -9.57 1.10
CA GLN A 32 20.40 -9.18 1.24
C GLN A 32 19.36 -10.25 0.83
N LEU A 33 19.77 -11.49 0.55
CA LEU A 33 18.83 -12.58 0.21
C LEU A 33 18.65 -13.65 1.30
N ASP A 34 19.54 -13.74 2.30
CA ASP A 34 19.53 -14.80 3.33
C ASP A 34 18.71 -14.48 4.60
N ALA A 35 17.64 -13.69 4.46
CA ALA A 35 16.73 -13.31 5.55
C ALA A 35 15.38 -14.07 5.57
N PHE A 36 15.36 -15.34 5.14
CA PHE A 36 14.19 -16.23 5.24
C PHE A 36 14.43 -17.39 6.23
N GLY A 37 14.71 -17.04 7.48
CA GLY A 37 14.85 -17.98 8.58
C GLY A 37 13.51 -18.53 9.08
N THR A 38 13.35 -19.85 9.08
CA THR A 38 12.15 -20.54 9.59
C THR A 38 12.08 -20.50 11.12
N SER A 39 11.16 -19.72 11.70
CA SER A 39 10.81 -19.83 13.13
C SER A 39 9.74 -20.92 13.33
N GLY A 40 10.13 -22.06 13.89
CA GLY A 40 9.19 -23.10 14.29
C GLY A 40 8.49 -22.77 15.61
N GLU A 41 7.16 -22.90 15.66
CA GLU A 41 6.37 -22.81 16.90
C GLU A 41 5.71 -24.14 17.27
N ASN A 42 5.64 -24.40 18.58
CA ASN A 42 5.20 -25.66 19.18
C ASN A 42 3.70 -25.92 18.98
N SER A 43 3.33 -27.10 18.49
CA SER A 43 1.94 -27.56 18.50
C SER A 43 1.50 -27.97 19.91
N GLY A 44 0.83 -27.06 20.62
CA GLY A 44 0.10 -27.39 21.86
C GLY A 44 -1.09 -28.30 21.59
N LYS A 45 -1.26 -29.35 22.40
CA LYS A 45 -2.39 -30.30 22.30
C LYS A 45 -3.72 -29.60 22.61
N VAL A 46 -4.70 -29.73 21.73
CA VAL A 46 -6.11 -29.39 22.01
C VAL A 46 -6.89 -30.69 22.24
N LEU A 47 -7.59 -30.75 23.38
CA LEU A 47 -8.44 -31.88 23.77
C LEU A 47 -9.77 -31.85 23.03
N HIS A 48 -10.22 -33.02 22.55
CA HIS A 48 -11.60 -33.24 22.12
C HIS A 48 -12.55 -33.04 23.30
N VAL A 49 -13.65 -32.31 23.08
CA VAL A 49 -14.84 -32.36 23.94
C VAL A 49 -16.05 -32.53 23.03
N ASP A 50 -16.64 -33.73 23.07
CA ASP A 50 -17.92 -34.01 22.43
C ASP A 50 -19.05 -33.17 23.02
N ARG A 51 -20.04 -32.81 22.20
CA ARG A 51 -21.32 -32.33 22.72
C ARG A 51 -22.50 -32.89 21.94
N GLU A 52 -23.26 -33.73 22.64
CA GLU A 52 -24.39 -34.49 22.13
C GLU A 52 -25.52 -33.61 21.58
N HIS A 53 -26.21 -34.11 20.54
CA HIS A 53 -27.51 -33.59 20.13
C HIS A 53 -28.61 -34.01 21.12
N ARG A 54 -29.50 -33.09 21.49
CA ARG A 54 -30.80 -33.43 22.10
C ARG A 54 -31.96 -32.89 21.28
N HIS A 55 -32.97 -33.75 21.11
CA HIS A 55 -34.20 -33.47 20.36
C HIS A 55 -35.09 -32.41 21.00
N GLY A 56 -35.80 -31.65 20.15
CA GLY A 56 -37.03 -30.95 20.48
C GLY A 56 -38.07 -31.14 19.36
N LYS A 57 -39.16 -31.88 19.64
CA LYS A 57 -40.30 -32.10 18.72
C LYS A 57 -41.40 -31.06 18.96
N ARG A 58 -42.06 -30.63 17.86
CA ARG A 58 -43.50 -30.25 17.71
C ARG A 58 -43.72 -30.02 16.20
N HIS A 59 -44.62 -30.72 15.49
CA HIS A 59 -46.11 -30.63 15.51
C HIS A 59 -46.61 -29.18 15.29
N ASP A 60 -47.55 -28.82 14.40
CA ASP A 60 -48.36 -29.48 13.33
C ASP A 60 -49.11 -28.36 12.55
N ALA A 61 -49.81 -28.52 11.41
CA ALA A 61 -49.78 -29.45 10.26
C ALA A 61 -50.82 -28.98 9.19
N ALA A 62 -50.59 -29.10 7.88
CA ALA A 62 -51.62 -28.81 6.84
C ALA A 62 -51.37 -29.48 5.46
N ALA A 63 -52.42 -30.09 4.92
CA ALA A 63 -52.46 -31.00 3.77
C ALA A 63 -52.57 -30.35 2.37
N SER A 64 -52.13 -31.08 1.33
CA SER A 64 -52.80 -31.31 0.01
C SER A 64 -51.88 -32.20 -0.87
N THR A 65 -52.17 -33.45 -1.25
CA THR A 65 -53.02 -33.96 -2.37
C THR A 65 -52.69 -33.34 -3.76
N THR A 66 -52.50 -34.04 -4.89
CA THR A 66 -52.56 -35.49 -5.30
C THR A 66 -51.96 -35.67 -6.73
N SER A 67 -51.94 -36.91 -7.28
CA SER A 67 -51.63 -37.31 -8.69
C SER A 67 -50.14 -37.49 -9.05
N ALA A 68 -49.59 -38.66 -9.41
CA ALA A 68 -49.93 -39.69 -10.42
C ALA A 68 -49.59 -39.25 -11.88
N ALA A 69 -49.01 -40.07 -12.79
CA ALA A 69 -48.72 -41.52 -12.80
C ALA A 69 -47.57 -41.94 -13.78
N THR A 70 -47.03 -43.17 -13.60
CA THR A 70 -46.54 -44.21 -14.58
C THR A 70 -45.91 -43.82 -15.95
N SER A 71 -44.95 -44.56 -16.58
CA SER A 71 -44.88 -46.03 -16.77
C SER A 71 -43.58 -46.55 -17.47
N ARG A 72 -43.20 -47.82 -17.16
CA ARG A 72 -42.44 -48.85 -17.96
C ARG A 72 -41.10 -48.50 -18.68
N ARG A 73 -39.96 -49.16 -18.36
CA ARG A 73 -39.52 -50.58 -18.57
C ARG A 73 -39.24 -51.01 -20.02
N LYS A 74 -37.98 -51.41 -20.32
CA LYS A 74 -37.53 -52.84 -20.31
C LYS A 74 -35.98 -52.99 -20.40
N PRO A 75 -35.41 -54.20 -20.12
CA PRO A 75 -33.96 -54.39 -19.88
C PRO A 75 -33.26 -55.42 -20.79
N GLY A 76 -31.93 -55.51 -20.68
CA GLY A 76 -31.25 -56.81 -20.56
C GLY A 76 -30.18 -57.19 -21.60
N SER A 77 -28.92 -57.31 -21.15
CA SER A 77 -28.08 -58.52 -21.28
C SER A 77 -26.76 -58.31 -20.53
N ALA A 78 -26.05 -59.38 -20.15
CA ALA A 78 -24.96 -59.32 -19.18
C ALA A 78 -23.66 -60.00 -19.65
N LYS A 79 -22.51 -59.41 -19.22
CA LYS A 79 -21.26 -59.98 -18.64
C LYS A 79 -20.86 -61.43 -18.98
N PRO A 80 -19.55 -61.78 -19.07
CA PRO A 80 -18.48 -61.46 -18.09
C PRO A 80 -17.19 -60.90 -18.78
N ILE A 81 -15.93 -60.89 -18.30
CA ILE A 81 -15.20 -61.52 -17.16
C ILE A 81 -14.15 -60.51 -16.57
N LEU A 82 -13.64 -60.75 -15.35
CA LEU A 82 -12.50 -60.05 -14.67
C LEU A 82 -11.18 -60.84 -14.93
N PRO A 83 -9.93 -60.28 -14.83
CA PRO A 83 -9.52 -59.34 -13.76
C PRO A 83 -8.37 -58.32 -14.06
N ARG A 84 -8.02 -57.58 -12.99
CA ARG A 84 -6.64 -57.18 -12.58
C ARG A 84 -6.13 -55.75 -12.91
N ARG A 85 -5.54 -55.15 -11.87
CA ARG A 85 -4.84 -53.85 -11.80
C ARG A 85 -3.80 -53.63 -12.92
N GLN A 86 -3.79 -52.41 -13.45
CA GLN A 86 -2.67 -51.55 -13.87
C GLN A 86 -3.32 -50.25 -14.39
N SER A 87 -2.76 -49.04 -14.38
CA SER A 87 -1.58 -48.37 -13.79
C SER A 87 -1.73 -46.90 -14.26
N THR A 88 -1.13 -45.93 -13.58
CA THR A 88 -1.28 -44.47 -13.86
C THR A 88 -0.75 -43.98 -15.23
N SER A 89 -0.27 -44.86 -16.11
CA SER A 89 0.37 -44.49 -17.37
C SER A 89 -0.58 -44.20 -18.55
N LEU A 90 -1.83 -44.69 -18.53
CA LEU A 90 -2.77 -44.46 -19.65
C LEU A 90 -3.32 -43.03 -19.72
N ALA A 91 -3.43 -42.33 -18.58
CA ALA A 91 -3.86 -40.94 -18.55
C ALA A 91 -2.80 -39.98 -19.14
N LEU A 92 -1.51 -40.30 -19.00
CA LEU A 92 -0.40 -39.47 -19.52
C LEU A 92 -0.11 -39.73 -21.00
N ARG A 93 -0.39 -40.93 -21.51
CA ARG A 93 -0.13 -41.29 -22.92
C ARG A 93 -1.11 -40.64 -23.91
N ALA A 94 -2.25 -40.13 -23.44
CA ALA A 94 -3.20 -39.37 -24.25
C ALA A 94 -2.82 -37.89 -24.44
N VAL A 95 -1.92 -37.36 -23.60
CA VAL A 95 -1.52 -35.93 -23.61
C VAL A 95 -0.29 -35.69 -24.50
N THR A 96 0.50 -36.73 -24.79
CA THR A 96 1.85 -36.60 -25.37
C THR A 96 1.97 -37.04 -26.84
N THR A 97 0.87 -37.36 -27.52
CA THR A 97 0.90 -37.80 -28.94
C THR A 97 -0.14 -37.09 -29.81
N GLN A 98 0.03 -35.79 -30.03
CA GLN A 98 -0.35 -35.16 -31.29
C GLN A 98 0.80 -34.25 -31.79
N PRO A 99 1.15 -34.31 -33.09
CA PRO A 99 2.23 -33.51 -33.66
C PRO A 99 1.81 -32.05 -33.84
N GLY A 100 2.78 -31.14 -33.88
CA GLY A 100 2.54 -29.72 -34.02
C GLY A 100 1.74 -29.35 -35.28
N GLY A 101 0.62 -28.66 -35.09
CA GLY A 101 -0.21 -28.10 -36.16
C GLY A 101 -1.20 -27.10 -35.58
N ARG A 102 -0.95 -25.81 -35.82
CA ARG A 102 -1.83 -24.65 -35.53
C ARG A 102 -2.81 -24.85 -34.36
N PHE A 103 -2.29 -24.67 -33.14
CA PHE A 103 -3.11 -24.69 -31.94
C PHE A 103 -4.12 -23.53 -31.98
N ASP A 104 -5.41 -23.87 -31.95
CA ASP A 104 -6.50 -22.91 -31.82
C ASP A 104 -6.90 -22.80 -30.33
N SER A 105 -6.52 -21.69 -29.71
CA SER A 105 -6.77 -21.38 -28.29
C SER A 105 -8.25 -21.42 -27.89
N PHE A 106 -9.17 -21.36 -28.86
CA PHE A 106 -10.61 -21.26 -28.62
C PHE A 106 -11.32 -22.63 -28.50
N ASN A 107 -10.68 -23.74 -28.91
CA ASN A 107 -11.34 -25.04 -29.10
C ASN A 107 -11.04 -26.12 -28.03
N THR A 108 -10.16 -25.85 -27.05
CA THR A 108 -9.72 -26.87 -26.05
C THR A 108 -10.34 -26.73 -24.66
N LEU A 109 -11.40 -25.93 -24.49
CA LEU A 109 -12.13 -25.86 -23.22
C LEU A 109 -13.17 -27.01 -23.08
N PRO A 110 -13.53 -27.44 -21.85
CA PRO A 110 -14.35 -28.64 -21.66
C PRO A 110 -15.79 -28.49 -22.21
N SER A 111 -15.98 -28.98 -23.44
CA SER A 111 -17.24 -29.40 -24.09
C SER A 111 -18.54 -28.63 -23.78
N GLY A 112 -19.01 -27.87 -24.76
CA GLY A 112 -20.44 -27.50 -24.88
C GLY A 112 -20.71 -25.99 -24.83
N ALA A 113 -20.67 -25.36 -26.00
CA ALA A 113 -20.86 -23.92 -26.25
C ALA A 113 -19.76 -22.98 -25.72
N ASP A 114 -19.48 -21.95 -26.51
CA ASP A 114 -18.90 -20.65 -26.15
C ASP A 114 -17.61 -20.60 -25.33
N GLY A 115 -16.82 -21.67 -25.26
CA GLY A 115 -15.54 -21.68 -24.53
C GLY A 115 -14.59 -20.56 -24.97
N GLY A 116 -14.32 -20.46 -26.27
CA GLY A 116 -13.45 -19.41 -26.80
C GLY A 116 -14.00 -17.99 -26.65
N ASP A 117 -15.31 -17.83 -26.83
CA ASP A 117 -16.01 -16.56 -26.65
C ASP A 117 -16.05 -16.13 -25.16
N LEU A 118 -16.11 -17.08 -24.22
CA LEU A 118 -15.98 -16.79 -22.79
C LEU A 118 -14.58 -16.25 -22.45
N VAL A 119 -13.50 -16.85 -22.96
CA VAL A 119 -12.14 -16.34 -22.70
C VAL A 119 -11.92 -14.99 -23.39
N ALA A 120 -12.41 -14.81 -24.62
CA ALA A 120 -12.40 -13.51 -25.28
C ALA A 120 -13.16 -12.44 -24.46
N ARG A 121 -14.36 -12.76 -23.94
CA ARG A 121 -15.13 -11.88 -23.04
C ARG A 121 -14.42 -11.61 -21.72
N LEU A 122 -13.73 -12.59 -21.13
CA LEU A 122 -12.93 -12.40 -19.92
C LEU A 122 -11.74 -11.48 -20.19
N VAL A 123 -10.99 -11.71 -21.26
CA VAL A 123 -9.87 -10.85 -21.66
C VAL A 123 -10.36 -9.42 -21.94
N LEU A 124 -11.45 -9.24 -22.67
CA LEU A 124 -12.09 -7.93 -22.86
C LEU A 124 -12.55 -7.29 -21.54
N HIS A 125 -13.05 -8.09 -20.58
CA HIS A 125 -13.42 -7.58 -19.25
C HIS A 125 -12.20 -7.05 -18.48
N ALA A 126 -11.06 -7.75 -18.48
CA ALA A 126 -9.81 -7.20 -17.96
C ALA A 126 -9.51 -5.83 -18.57
N HIS A 127 -9.60 -5.72 -19.90
CA HIS A 127 -9.21 -4.51 -20.61
C HIS A 127 -10.14 -3.33 -20.32
N HIS A 128 -11.45 -3.55 -20.42
CA HIS A 128 -12.46 -2.48 -20.35
C HIS A 128 -12.96 -2.15 -18.95
N GLN A 129 -12.76 -3.03 -17.95
CA GLN A 129 -13.27 -2.83 -16.59
C GLN A 129 -12.18 -2.79 -15.51
N VAL A 130 -11.03 -3.43 -15.74
CA VAL A 130 -9.96 -3.50 -14.74
C VAL A 130 -8.79 -2.59 -15.15
N TYR A 131 -8.17 -2.87 -16.31
CA TYR A 131 -7.06 -2.11 -16.86
C TYR A 131 -7.43 -0.67 -17.21
N SER A 132 -8.57 -0.41 -17.84
CA SER A 132 -9.07 0.96 -18.11
C SER A 132 -9.07 1.86 -16.87
N ASN A 133 -9.31 1.30 -15.68
CA ASN A 133 -9.35 2.04 -14.41
C ASN A 133 -8.00 2.07 -13.66
N PHE A 134 -7.08 1.13 -13.95
CA PHE A 134 -5.66 1.21 -13.56
C PHE A 134 -4.85 2.19 -14.42
N PHE A 135 -5.32 2.43 -15.64
CA PHE A 135 -4.61 3.13 -16.70
C PHE A 135 -5.46 4.26 -17.27
N VAL A 136 -6.12 5.03 -16.39
CA VAL A 136 -6.83 6.25 -16.77
C VAL A 136 -5.82 7.18 -17.46
N GLY A 137 -5.95 7.27 -18.78
CA GLY A 137 -5.13 8.07 -19.66
C GLY A 137 -6.04 8.94 -20.53
N GLU A 138 -5.86 10.25 -20.45
CA GLU A 138 -6.70 11.22 -21.17
C GLU A 138 -6.29 11.36 -22.66
N ALA A 139 -5.15 10.78 -23.06
CA ALA A 139 -4.61 10.85 -24.40
C ALA A 139 -4.77 9.53 -25.17
N ALA A 140 -5.05 9.61 -26.48
CA ALA A 140 -5.07 8.44 -27.36
C ALA A 140 -3.71 7.70 -27.38
N GLU A 141 -2.62 8.43 -27.18
CA GLU A 141 -1.24 7.93 -27.11
C GLU A 141 -0.95 7.14 -25.81
N THR A 142 -1.69 7.41 -24.73
CA THR A 142 -1.61 6.64 -23.48
C THR A 142 -2.62 5.50 -23.43
N SER A 143 -3.36 5.25 -24.51
CA SER A 143 -4.31 4.14 -24.58
C SER A 143 -3.60 2.80 -24.43
N VAL A 144 -4.16 1.96 -23.55
CA VAL A 144 -3.70 0.58 -23.31
C VAL A 144 -4.08 -0.35 -24.45
N LEU A 145 -5.15 -0.03 -25.20
CA LEU A 145 -5.76 -0.93 -26.18
C LEU A 145 -4.79 -1.40 -27.30
N PRO A 146 -3.92 -0.53 -27.90
CA PRO A 146 -2.96 -0.97 -28.90
C PRO A 146 -1.90 -1.91 -28.32
N TYR A 147 -1.36 -1.57 -27.13
CA TYR A 147 -0.38 -2.41 -26.44
C TYR A 147 -0.97 -3.78 -26.12
N THR A 148 -2.13 -3.84 -25.46
CA THR A 148 -2.63 -5.14 -24.99
C THR A 148 -3.19 -5.98 -26.13
N LYS A 149 -3.72 -5.36 -27.19
CA LYS A 149 -4.00 -6.09 -28.45
C LYS A 149 -2.74 -6.77 -28.99
N HIS A 150 -1.58 -6.10 -28.94
CA HIS A 150 -0.31 -6.71 -29.34
C HIS A 150 0.15 -7.79 -28.36
N ALA A 151 0.13 -7.51 -27.05
CA ALA A 151 0.57 -8.44 -26.01
C ALA A 151 -0.23 -9.76 -25.99
N LEU A 152 -1.55 -9.69 -26.21
CA LEU A 152 -2.44 -10.86 -26.28
C LEU A 152 -2.16 -11.81 -27.46
N HIS A 153 -1.34 -11.42 -28.44
CA HIS A 153 -0.85 -12.37 -29.44
C HIS A 153 0.17 -13.36 -28.87
N HIS A 154 0.72 -13.11 -27.68
CA HIS A 154 1.55 -14.06 -26.96
C HIS A 154 0.71 -14.92 -26.00
N GLU A 155 0.92 -16.24 -26.04
CA GLU A 155 0.15 -17.24 -25.30
C GLU A 155 0.13 -16.97 -23.78
N HIS A 156 1.25 -16.57 -23.21
CA HIS A 156 1.40 -16.31 -21.78
C HIS A 156 0.65 -15.08 -21.30
N ALA A 157 0.72 -13.97 -22.05
CA ALA A 157 -0.03 -12.76 -21.72
C ALA A 157 -1.54 -12.99 -21.84
N TYR A 158 -1.97 -13.78 -22.83
CA TYR A 158 -3.37 -14.19 -22.99
C TYR A 158 -3.88 -15.00 -21.78
N TRP A 159 -3.17 -16.06 -21.37
CA TRP A 159 -3.59 -16.87 -20.22
C TRP A 159 -3.48 -16.13 -18.89
N GLY A 160 -2.44 -15.31 -18.70
CA GLY A 160 -2.30 -14.45 -17.53
C GLY A 160 -3.46 -13.46 -17.41
N ALA A 161 -3.83 -12.80 -18.52
CA ALA A 161 -5.00 -11.92 -18.55
C ALA A 161 -6.30 -12.69 -18.27
N ALA A 162 -6.51 -13.85 -18.88
CA ALA A 162 -7.70 -14.68 -18.65
C ALA A 162 -7.85 -15.13 -17.18
N TRP A 163 -6.75 -15.53 -16.54
CA TRP A 163 -6.68 -15.86 -15.11
C TRP A 163 -7.09 -14.65 -14.25
N PHE A 164 -6.41 -13.52 -14.42
CA PHE A 164 -6.67 -12.31 -13.65
C PHE A 164 -8.11 -11.84 -13.84
N SER A 165 -8.62 -11.80 -15.08
CA SER A 165 -10.02 -11.47 -15.38
C SER A 165 -11.03 -12.35 -14.66
N ALA A 166 -10.89 -13.68 -14.76
CA ALA A 166 -11.84 -14.62 -14.19
C ALA A 166 -11.93 -14.44 -12.67
N THR A 167 -10.76 -14.30 -12.05
CA THR A 167 -10.60 -14.23 -10.61
C THR A 167 -11.00 -12.86 -10.04
N SER A 168 -10.61 -11.74 -10.67
CA SER A 168 -11.09 -10.39 -10.30
C SER A 168 -12.60 -10.21 -10.53
N ARG A 169 -13.17 -10.80 -11.59
CA ARG A 169 -14.63 -10.76 -11.81
C ARG A 169 -15.39 -11.52 -10.73
N ARG A 170 -14.90 -12.69 -10.31
CA ARG A 170 -15.48 -13.44 -9.18
C ARG A 170 -15.37 -12.67 -7.87
N TRP A 171 -14.26 -11.97 -7.64
CA TRP A 171 -14.09 -11.07 -6.49
C TRP A 171 -15.12 -9.93 -6.49
N LEU A 172 -15.28 -9.22 -7.62
CA LEU A 172 -16.27 -8.14 -7.79
C LEU A 172 -17.71 -8.63 -7.55
N ALA A 173 -17.99 -9.89 -7.86
CA ALA A 173 -19.28 -10.55 -7.60
C ALA A 173 -19.45 -11.07 -6.16
N GLY A 174 -18.49 -10.85 -5.26
CA GLY A 174 -18.54 -11.35 -3.87
C GLY A 174 -18.38 -12.87 -3.74
N GLY A 175 -17.70 -13.51 -4.69
CA GLY A 175 -17.54 -14.96 -4.74
C GLY A 175 -16.64 -15.56 -3.65
N SER A 176 -16.68 -16.90 -3.54
CA SER A 176 -15.87 -17.69 -2.61
C SER A 176 -14.36 -17.43 -2.76
N LEU A 177 -13.59 -17.63 -1.68
CA LEU A 177 -12.13 -17.58 -1.65
C LEU A 177 -11.44 -18.70 -2.43
N GLN A 178 -12.12 -19.83 -2.67
CA GLN A 178 -11.54 -20.96 -3.38
C GLN A 178 -11.58 -20.76 -4.89
N HIS A 179 -10.47 -21.05 -5.57
CA HIS A 179 -10.43 -21.05 -7.03
C HIS A 179 -11.26 -22.19 -7.62
N THR A 180 -11.98 -21.87 -8.68
CA THR A 180 -12.67 -22.86 -9.51
C THR A 180 -11.66 -23.67 -10.33
N PRO A 181 -12.03 -24.89 -10.78
CA PRO A 181 -11.18 -25.68 -11.68
C PRO A 181 -10.82 -24.95 -12.99
N GLN A 182 -11.70 -24.09 -13.49
CA GLN A 182 -11.48 -23.30 -14.70
C GLN A 182 -10.39 -22.23 -14.48
N GLU A 183 -10.42 -21.55 -13.34
CA GLU A 183 -9.38 -20.57 -13.00
C GLU A 183 -8.04 -21.28 -12.80
N MET A 184 -8.00 -22.40 -12.06
CA MET A 184 -6.77 -23.18 -11.90
C MET A 184 -6.20 -23.69 -13.24
N PHE A 185 -7.06 -23.98 -14.23
CA PHE A 185 -6.64 -24.26 -15.60
C PHE A 185 -5.97 -23.05 -16.27
N PHE A 186 -6.56 -21.85 -16.18
CA PHE A 186 -5.94 -20.62 -16.71
C PHE A 186 -4.60 -20.30 -16.03
N TYR A 187 -4.51 -20.46 -14.70
CA TYR A 187 -3.26 -20.27 -13.95
C TYR A 187 -2.17 -21.24 -14.42
N SER A 188 -2.52 -22.53 -14.53
CA SER A 188 -1.59 -23.57 -15.00
C SER A 188 -1.10 -23.28 -16.42
N LYS A 189 -2.00 -22.89 -17.33
CA LYS A 189 -1.64 -22.51 -18.70
C LYS A 189 -0.78 -21.25 -18.77
N SER A 190 -1.04 -20.26 -17.91
CA SER A 190 -0.21 -19.07 -17.77
C SER A 190 1.22 -19.44 -17.35
N LEU A 191 1.39 -20.28 -16.32
CA LEU A 191 2.72 -20.74 -15.88
C LEU A 191 3.45 -21.59 -16.94
N GLU A 192 2.77 -22.53 -17.59
CA GLU A 192 3.34 -23.38 -18.65
C GLU A 192 3.85 -22.57 -19.85
N SER A 193 3.14 -21.50 -20.22
CA SER A 193 3.51 -20.63 -21.35
C SER A 193 4.52 -19.56 -20.95
N LEU A 194 4.40 -18.99 -19.74
CA LEU A 194 5.38 -18.06 -19.18
C LEU A 194 6.76 -18.70 -19.08
N ARG A 195 6.85 -19.95 -18.60
CA ARG A 195 8.13 -20.68 -18.55
C ARG A 195 8.79 -20.78 -19.93
N ARG A 196 8.02 -21.16 -20.95
CA ARG A 196 8.50 -21.23 -22.34
C ARG A 196 8.94 -19.87 -22.89
N ALA A 197 8.29 -18.78 -22.48
CA ALA A 197 8.69 -17.42 -22.84
C ALA A 197 9.95 -16.93 -22.09
N LEU A 198 10.21 -17.43 -20.88
CA LEU A 198 11.43 -17.15 -20.11
C LEU A 198 12.63 -17.95 -20.62
N ASP A 199 12.42 -19.16 -21.16
CA ASP A 199 13.45 -19.97 -21.82
C ASP A 199 13.88 -19.37 -23.19
N ASP A 200 13.11 -18.45 -23.77
CA ASP A 200 13.42 -17.74 -25.03
C ASP A 200 13.98 -16.34 -24.74
N SER A 201 15.27 -16.12 -25.06
CA SER A 201 15.96 -14.84 -24.87
C SER A 201 15.28 -13.62 -25.52
N SER A 202 14.50 -13.80 -26.59
CA SER A 202 13.78 -12.72 -27.27
C SER A 202 12.45 -12.36 -26.59
N LEU A 203 11.91 -13.28 -25.78
CA LEU A 203 10.65 -13.12 -25.05
C LEU A 203 10.85 -12.90 -23.55
N ALA A 204 11.96 -13.33 -22.95
CA ALA A 204 12.18 -13.31 -21.50
C ALA A 204 12.03 -11.91 -20.88
N THR A 205 12.55 -10.87 -21.55
CA THR A 205 12.41 -9.46 -21.17
C THR A 205 11.34 -8.70 -21.96
N HIS A 206 10.57 -9.40 -22.80
CA HIS A 206 9.52 -8.80 -23.61
C HIS A 206 8.33 -8.35 -22.74
N GLU A 207 7.65 -7.30 -23.20
CA GLU A 207 6.58 -6.64 -22.46
C GLU A 207 5.39 -7.57 -22.14
N SER A 208 5.07 -8.52 -23.03
CA SER A 208 4.06 -9.54 -22.77
C SER A 208 4.43 -10.46 -21.59
N THR A 209 5.72 -10.71 -21.37
CA THR A 209 6.25 -11.49 -20.25
C THR A 209 6.13 -10.70 -18.94
N ILE A 210 6.55 -9.44 -18.94
CA ILE A 210 6.35 -8.50 -17.83
C ILE A 210 4.87 -8.41 -17.45
N SER A 211 3.99 -8.21 -18.43
CA SER A 211 2.53 -8.18 -18.26
C SER A 211 1.98 -9.48 -17.68
N THR A 212 2.47 -10.64 -18.12
CA THR A 212 2.04 -11.93 -17.56
C THR A 212 2.40 -12.04 -16.07
N ILE A 213 3.63 -11.65 -15.71
CA ILE A 213 4.09 -11.68 -14.32
C ILE A 213 3.25 -10.70 -13.47
N LEU A 214 2.98 -9.48 -13.95
CA LEU A 214 2.07 -8.52 -13.29
C LEU A 214 0.67 -9.11 -13.01
N HIS A 215 0.13 -9.94 -13.91
CA HIS A 215 -1.17 -10.60 -13.74
C HIS A 215 -1.13 -11.76 -12.74
N LEU A 216 0.03 -12.41 -12.58
CA LEU A 216 0.27 -13.51 -11.63
C LEU A 216 0.65 -12.99 -10.23
N SER A 217 1.27 -11.81 -10.14
CA SER A 217 1.69 -11.16 -8.89
C SER A 217 0.55 -10.75 -7.96
N PHE A 218 -0.66 -10.56 -8.47
CA PHE A 218 -1.83 -10.13 -7.71
C PHE A 218 -2.97 -11.16 -7.83
N PRO A 219 -2.78 -12.41 -7.35
CA PRO A 219 -3.84 -13.39 -7.35
C PRO A 219 -4.91 -12.96 -6.32
N PRO A 220 -6.19 -12.83 -6.71
CA PRO A 220 -7.22 -12.30 -5.83
C PRO A 220 -7.77 -13.38 -4.89
N TYR A 221 -6.87 -14.00 -4.13
CA TYR A 221 -7.20 -14.46 -2.79
C TYR A 221 -7.42 -13.20 -1.95
N LEU A 222 -8.51 -13.15 -1.18
CA LEU A 222 -8.54 -12.22 -0.05
C LEU A 222 -7.74 -12.86 1.09
N PRO A 223 -6.93 -12.10 1.84
CA PRO A 223 -6.69 -12.48 3.24
C PRO A 223 -8.04 -12.61 3.96
N LEU A 224 -8.11 -13.38 5.04
CA LEU A 224 -9.36 -13.53 5.80
C LEU A 224 -9.75 -12.18 6.43
N ILE A 225 -10.56 -11.39 5.73
CA ILE A 225 -10.95 -10.05 6.19
C ILE A 225 -11.95 -10.20 7.33
N ASP A 226 -11.47 -10.04 8.56
CA ASP A 226 -12.37 -9.86 9.70
C ASP A 226 -13.00 -8.47 9.66
N ARG A 227 -14.11 -8.37 8.93
CA ARG A 227 -14.94 -7.16 8.84
C ARG A 227 -15.60 -6.76 10.17
N SER A 228 -15.47 -7.57 11.23
CA SER A 228 -15.91 -7.15 12.57
C SER A 228 -14.93 -6.17 13.23
N ILE A 229 -13.66 -6.16 12.80
CA ILE A 229 -12.64 -5.23 13.30
C ILE A 229 -12.94 -3.82 12.76
N PRO A 230 -13.26 -2.84 13.62
CA PRO A 230 -13.44 -1.46 13.19
C PRO A 230 -12.17 -0.92 12.53
N CYS A 231 -12.33 -0.14 11.48
CA CYS A 231 -11.23 0.48 10.74
C CYS A 231 -11.39 2.01 10.71
N PRO A 232 -10.28 2.78 10.59
CA PRO A 232 -10.35 4.23 10.44
C PRO A 232 -11.07 4.64 9.16
N ARG A 233 -11.70 5.81 9.15
CA ARG A 233 -12.28 6.40 7.94
C ARG A 233 -11.20 6.69 6.91
N GLN A 234 -11.59 6.59 5.64
CA GLN A 234 -10.73 6.88 4.49
C GLN A 234 -11.37 7.94 3.59
N SER A 235 -10.53 8.69 2.88
CA SER A 235 -10.96 9.67 1.88
C SER A 235 -11.67 9.02 0.69
N ASN A 236 -12.23 9.87 -0.18
CA ASN A 236 -12.86 9.43 -1.42
C ASN A 236 -11.85 8.91 -2.46
N PHE A 237 -10.53 9.09 -2.27
CA PHE A 237 -9.51 8.51 -3.16
C PHE A 237 -9.44 6.98 -3.11
N LYS A 238 -10.10 6.30 -2.16
CA LYS A 238 -10.14 4.82 -2.11
C LYS A 238 -10.73 4.17 -3.37
N THR A 239 -11.59 4.90 -4.11
CA THR A 239 -12.15 4.44 -5.40
C THR A 239 -11.27 4.81 -6.59
N TRP A 240 -10.37 5.79 -6.44
CA TRP A 240 -9.41 6.20 -7.47
C TRP A 240 -8.36 5.10 -7.69
N ASN A 241 -7.91 4.93 -8.93
CA ASN A 241 -7.04 3.82 -9.37
C ASN A 241 -7.53 2.41 -8.99
N LEU A 242 -8.83 2.27 -8.65
CA LEU A 242 -9.38 1.11 -7.95
C LEU A 242 -8.59 0.70 -6.70
N LEU A 243 -8.03 1.63 -5.91
CA LEU A 243 -7.19 1.33 -4.75
C LEU A 243 -7.81 0.28 -3.82
N HIS A 244 -9.10 0.40 -3.46
CA HIS A 244 -9.86 -0.59 -2.68
C HIS A 244 -9.82 -2.02 -3.23
N LEU A 245 -9.84 -2.21 -4.56
CA LEU A 245 -9.65 -3.53 -5.19
C LEU A 245 -8.16 -3.88 -5.19
N ALA A 246 -7.36 -3.01 -5.82
CA ALA A 246 -5.97 -3.26 -6.18
C ALA A 246 -5.10 -3.58 -4.98
N THR A 247 -5.33 -2.86 -3.89
CA THR A 247 -4.60 -3.04 -2.64
C THR A 247 -5.25 -4.11 -1.78
N GLY A 248 -6.55 -4.42 -1.94
CA GLY A 248 -7.22 -5.53 -1.24
C GLY A 248 -6.91 -6.92 -1.79
N LEU A 249 -6.22 -7.02 -2.93
CA LEU A 249 -5.74 -8.30 -3.47
C LEU A 249 -4.51 -8.80 -2.70
N ASN A 250 -4.42 -10.11 -2.48
CA ASN A 250 -3.18 -10.68 -1.99
C ASN A 250 -2.06 -10.54 -3.02
N VAL A 251 -0.82 -10.43 -2.55
CA VAL A 251 0.37 -10.32 -3.40
C VAL A 251 1.13 -11.65 -3.34
N ALA A 252 1.46 -12.21 -4.50
CA ALA A 252 2.36 -13.34 -4.63
C ALA A 252 3.80 -12.82 -4.71
N GLU A 253 4.52 -12.94 -3.59
CA GLU A 253 5.83 -12.31 -3.42
C GLU A 253 6.87 -12.87 -4.39
N GLU A 254 6.77 -14.16 -4.72
CA GLU A 254 7.65 -14.86 -5.66
C GLU A 254 7.55 -14.29 -7.08
N HIS A 255 6.34 -13.97 -7.53
CA HIS A 255 6.11 -13.34 -8.84
C HIS A 255 6.60 -11.89 -8.86
N MET A 256 6.50 -11.17 -7.73
CA MET A 256 7.05 -9.80 -7.61
C MET A 256 8.59 -9.78 -7.56
N ILE A 257 9.23 -10.78 -6.96
CA ILE A 257 10.69 -10.98 -7.03
C ILE A 257 11.12 -11.36 -8.45
N GLY A 258 10.35 -12.22 -9.13
CA GLY A 258 10.52 -12.53 -10.55
C GLY A 258 10.43 -11.29 -11.43
N LEU A 259 9.40 -10.46 -11.23
CA LEU A 259 9.23 -9.17 -11.92
C LEU A 259 10.43 -8.25 -11.71
N ALA A 260 10.90 -8.09 -10.47
CA ALA A 260 12.07 -7.28 -10.15
C ALA A 260 13.34 -7.76 -10.86
N THR A 261 13.47 -9.08 -11.02
CA THR A 261 14.59 -9.69 -11.75
C THR A 261 14.51 -9.43 -13.26
N ILE A 262 13.34 -9.59 -13.88
CA ILE A 262 13.15 -9.31 -15.32
C ILE A 262 13.34 -7.82 -15.64
N VAL A 263 12.83 -6.91 -14.81
CA VAL A 263 13.00 -5.46 -14.99
C VAL A 263 14.47 -5.04 -14.85
N ARG A 264 15.22 -5.67 -13.93
CA ARG A 264 16.67 -5.48 -13.79
C ARG A 264 17.45 -6.01 -14.98
N LEU A 265 17.08 -7.18 -15.53
CA LEU A 265 17.67 -7.70 -16.79
C LEU A 265 17.39 -6.80 -18.01
N LEU A 266 16.28 -6.05 -18.00
CA LEU A 266 15.97 -5.02 -19.00
C LEU A 266 16.78 -3.71 -18.79
N GLY A 267 17.62 -3.62 -17.75
CA GLY A 267 18.36 -2.41 -17.40
C GLY A 267 17.56 -1.38 -16.60
N GLY A 268 16.36 -1.74 -16.12
CA GLY A 268 15.53 -0.89 -15.28
C GLY A 268 14.16 -0.56 -15.90
N VAL A 269 13.29 0.03 -15.06
CA VAL A 269 11.89 0.30 -15.38
C VAL A 269 11.71 1.28 -16.55
N HIS A 270 12.67 2.18 -16.78
CA HIS A 270 12.65 3.15 -17.89
C HIS A 270 12.76 2.50 -19.28
N ASN A 271 13.34 1.30 -19.39
CA ASN A 271 13.47 0.57 -20.66
C ASN A 271 12.20 -0.20 -21.06
N ILE A 272 11.16 -0.20 -20.22
CA ILE A 272 9.81 -0.64 -20.59
C ILE A 272 9.22 0.44 -21.53
N LYS A 273 8.95 0.05 -22.78
CA LYS A 273 8.52 0.94 -23.87
C LYS A 273 7.10 1.45 -23.62
N SER A 274 6.20 0.56 -23.26
CA SER A 274 4.81 0.85 -22.92
C SER A 274 4.72 1.59 -21.59
N ALA A 275 4.41 2.88 -21.66
CA ALA A 275 4.26 3.75 -20.50
C ALA A 275 3.24 3.19 -19.48
N GLN A 276 2.22 2.46 -19.94
CA GLN A 276 1.21 1.89 -19.06
C GLN A 276 1.70 0.65 -18.31
N ILE A 277 2.44 -0.26 -18.95
CA ILE A 277 3.12 -1.35 -18.20
C ILE A 277 4.07 -0.75 -17.19
N ARG A 278 4.86 0.23 -17.62
CA ARG A 278 5.86 0.90 -16.80
C ARG A 278 5.23 1.49 -15.53
N ARG A 279 4.10 2.21 -15.68
CA ARG A 279 3.27 2.68 -14.55
C ARG A 279 2.75 1.52 -13.70
N SER A 280 2.27 0.43 -14.31
CA SER A 280 1.78 -0.75 -13.59
C SER A 280 2.85 -1.42 -12.73
N VAL A 281 4.08 -1.54 -13.24
CA VAL A 281 5.25 -2.04 -12.50
C VAL A 281 5.53 -1.15 -11.28
N CYS A 282 5.57 0.17 -11.46
CA CYS A 282 5.75 1.11 -10.35
C CYS A 282 4.61 1.02 -9.34
N PHE A 283 3.35 1.03 -9.78
CA PHE A 283 2.16 0.93 -8.92
C PHE A 283 2.12 -0.36 -8.10
N GLN A 284 2.39 -1.52 -8.73
CA GLN A 284 2.49 -2.79 -8.04
C GLN A 284 3.69 -2.81 -7.06
N GLY A 285 4.82 -2.23 -7.43
CA GLY A 285 5.98 -2.03 -6.56
C GLY A 285 5.67 -1.16 -5.34
N ILE A 286 4.91 -0.08 -5.50
CA ILE A 286 4.44 0.79 -4.40
C ILE A 286 3.52 0.01 -3.46
N HIS A 287 2.52 -0.73 -3.98
CA HIS A 287 1.62 -1.51 -3.13
C HIS A 287 2.36 -2.62 -2.37
N PHE A 288 3.21 -3.40 -3.06
CA PHE A 288 4.10 -4.37 -2.43
C PHE A 288 4.86 -3.70 -1.28
N SER A 289 5.54 -2.59 -1.55
CA SER A 289 6.47 -2.00 -0.58
C SER A 289 5.74 -1.35 0.60
N GLY A 290 4.54 -0.82 0.39
CA GLY A 290 3.62 -0.41 1.45
C GLY A 290 3.18 -1.58 2.35
N ARG A 291 2.89 -2.76 1.76
CA ARG A 291 2.57 -3.98 2.51
C ARG A 291 3.74 -4.48 3.38
N HIS A 292 4.98 -4.21 2.97
CA HIS A 292 6.18 -4.55 3.74
C HIS A 292 6.74 -3.39 4.58
N LEU A 293 6.17 -2.18 4.49
CA LEU A 293 6.68 -0.93 5.10
C LEU A 293 8.15 -0.65 4.74
N ARG A 294 8.50 -0.83 3.46
CA ARG A 294 9.87 -0.67 2.92
C ARG A 294 9.90 0.25 1.69
N ALA A 295 11.09 0.58 1.22
CA ALA A 295 11.31 1.34 0.00
C ALA A 295 10.71 0.65 -1.25
N PRO A 296 10.17 1.40 -2.23
CA PRO A 296 9.65 0.85 -3.47
C PRO A 296 10.64 -0.05 -4.23
N LEU A 297 10.17 -1.21 -4.70
CA LEU A 297 10.94 -2.15 -5.53
C LEU A 297 11.51 -1.57 -6.83
N PHE A 298 10.96 -0.45 -7.30
CA PHE A 298 11.30 0.17 -8.58
C PHE A 298 11.42 1.68 -8.40
N PRO A 299 12.33 2.36 -9.13
CA PRO A 299 12.27 3.81 -9.30
C PRO A 299 10.89 4.24 -9.79
N PHE A 300 10.47 5.46 -9.45
CA PHE A 300 9.21 5.99 -9.97
C PHE A 300 9.35 6.28 -11.47
N ALA A 301 8.35 5.90 -12.25
CA ALA A 301 8.30 6.17 -13.68
C ALA A 301 6.95 6.78 -14.04
N SER A 302 6.96 8.10 -14.23
CA SER A 302 5.77 8.89 -14.53
C SER A 302 5.22 8.62 -15.95
N LEU A 303 3.93 8.88 -16.11
CA LEU A 303 3.28 9.09 -17.42
C LEU A 303 3.48 10.52 -17.95
N HIS A 304 3.80 11.49 -17.08
CA HIS A 304 3.91 12.90 -17.38
C HIS A 304 5.35 13.42 -17.15
N PRO A 305 5.71 14.61 -17.64
CA PRO A 305 6.92 15.29 -17.19
C PRO A 305 6.85 15.56 -15.68
N ILE A 306 7.94 15.33 -14.93
CA ILE A 306 7.97 15.50 -13.47
C ILE A 306 7.71 16.98 -13.09
N GLU A 307 8.10 17.90 -13.95
CA GLU A 307 7.86 19.35 -13.83
C GLU A 307 6.35 19.68 -13.78
N HIS A 308 5.50 18.82 -14.35
CA HIS A 308 4.03 18.93 -14.28
C HIS A 308 3.46 18.27 -13.01
N LEU A 309 4.12 17.24 -12.46
CA LEU A 309 3.71 16.59 -11.21
C LEU A 309 4.00 17.46 -9.99
N VAL A 310 5.22 18.01 -9.92
CA VAL A 310 5.72 18.87 -8.81
C VAL A 310 4.93 20.19 -8.68
N GLN A 311 4.03 20.48 -9.62
CA GLN A 311 3.17 21.67 -9.64
C GLN A 311 1.70 21.38 -9.30
N GLY A 312 1.37 20.27 -8.63
CA GLY A 312 0.00 19.88 -8.27
C GLY A 312 -0.88 21.02 -7.72
N ASN A 313 -0.41 21.75 -6.70
CA ASN A 313 -1.13 22.93 -6.18
C ASN A 313 -1.09 24.18 -7.08
N ARG A 314 -0.17 24.28 -8.04
CA ARG A 314 -0.07 25.43 -8.97
C ARG A 314 -0.94 25.23 -10.22
N LEU A 315 -0.94 24.05 -10.83
CA LEU A 315 -1.67 23.79 -12.07
C LEU A 315 -3.18 23.97 -11.93
N LEU A 316 -3.77 23.46 -10.84
CA LEU A 316 -5.21 23.65 -10.56
C LEU A 316 -5.55 25.12 -10.29
N ARG A 317 -4.64 25.91 -9.67
CA ARG A 317 -4.86 27.34 -9.41
C ARG A 317 -4.68 28.23 -10.64
N PHE A 318 -3.89 27.82 -11.64
CA PHE A 318 -3.58 28.65 -12.81
C PHE A 318 -4.45 28.38 -14.05
N GLN A 319 -5.09 27.22 -14.20
CA GLN A 319 -5.80 26.86 -15.43
C GLN A 319 -7.33 26.93 -15.36
N THR A 320 -7.95 26.65 -14.22
CA THR A 320 -9.38 26.97 -14.05
C THR A 320 -9.53 28.43 -13.68
N GLY A 321 -9.95 29.25 -14.65
CA GLY A 321 -10.46 30.61 -14.45
C GLY A 321 -11.80 30.63 -13.70
N PHE A 322 -11.87 29.94 -12.55
CA PHE A 322 -12.91 30.14 -11.57
C PHE A 322 -12.59 31.41 -10.81
N GLU A 323 -13.43 32.43 -10.99
CA GLU A 323 -13.48 33.58 -10.10
C GLU A 323 -13.84 33.07 -8.69
N TYR A 324 -12.80 32.84 -7.88
CA TYR A 324 -12.95 32.42 -6.50
C TYR A 324 -13.68 33.53 -5.75
N THR A 325 -14.93 33.28 -5.34
CA THR A 325 -15.74 34.25 -4.61
C THR A 325 -15.06 34.60 -3.30
N GLN A 326 -14.54 35.82 -3.24
CA GLN A 326 -13.69 36.34 -2.17
C GLN A 326 -14.31 36.11 -0.78
N SER A 327 -13.72 35.24 0.05
CA SER A 327 -14.03 35.16 1.49
C SER A 327 -13.05 34.34 2.32
N SER A 328 -12.38 33.34 1.75
CA SER A 328 -11.35 32.56 2.45
C SER A 328 -10.04 32.55 1.65
N THR A 329 -8.95 32.96 2.29
CA THR A 329 -7.60 32.67 1.81
C THR A 329 -7.41 31.15 1.78
N PRO A 330 -6.83 30.57 0.71
CA PRO A 330 -6.62 29.13 0.65
C PRO A 330 -5.67 28.71 1.79
N GLN A 331 -6.19 27.94 2.73
CA GLN A 331 -5.46 27.50 3.92
C GLN A 331 -4.28 26.62 3.49
N ILE A 332 -3.06 27.15 3.59
CA ILE A 332 -1.85 26.44 3.21
C ILE A 332 -1.65 25.30 4.22
N ARG A 333 -1.77 24.06 3.75
CA ARG A 333 -1.51 22.83 4.54
C ARG A 333 -0.01 22.63 4.69
N GLY A 334 0.41 21.93 5.75
CA GLY A 334 1.80 21.53 5.97
C GLY A 334 2.75 22.63 6.46
N THR A 335 2.26 23.83 6.75
CA THR A 335 3.10 24.95 7.21
C THR A 335 3.84 24.63 8.51
N GLY A 336 3.26 23.82 9.40
CA GLY A 336 3.90 23.38 10.63
C GLY A 336 5.19 22.57 10.42
N PHE A 337 5.39 21.94 9.26
CA PHE A 337 6.65 21.24 8.97
C PHE A 337 7.81 22.19 8.65
N HIS A 338 7.54 23.44 8.25
CA HIS A 338 8.61 24.39 7.91
C HIS A 338 9.40 24.86 9.13
N ASP A 339 8.78 24.85 10.31
CA ASP A 339 9.41 25.23 11.58
C ASP A 339 10.10 24.06 12.30
N VAL A 340 10.20 22.89 11.65
CA VAL A 340 10.83 21.68 12.19
C VAL A 340 12.02 21.28 11.31
N THR A 341 13.20 21.17 11.93
CA THR A 341 14.42 20.74 11.23
C THR A 341 14.49 19.21 11.19
N PHE A 342 14.45 18.65 9.99
CA PHE A 342 14.68 17.23 9.72
C PHE A 342 16.14 16.98 9.30
N PRO A 343 16.70 15.77 9.51
CA PRO A 343 17.98 15.39 8.93
C PRO A 343 17.90 15.40 7.40
N GLU A 344 19.03 15.73 6.76
CA GLU A 344 19.18 15.57 5.31
C GLU A 344 19.21 14.09 4.95
N THR A 345 18.62 13.73 3.80
CA THR A 345 18.70 12.37 3.25
C THR A 345 19.81 12.28 2.18
N PRO A 346 20.35 11.07 1.89
CA PRO A 346 21.31 10.86 0.82
C PRO A 346 20.82 11.37 -0.55
N SER A 347 21.76 11.66 -1.46
CA SER A 347 21.45 12.30 -2.76
C SER A 347 20.58 11.46 -3.71
N ASP A 348 20.43 10.16 -3.48
CA ASP A 348 19.55 9.26 -4.24
C ASP A 348 18.12 9.17 -3.65
N SER A 349 17.93 9.75 -2.47
CA SER A 349 16.73 9.65 -1.64
C SER A 349 15.97 10.99 -1.63
N PRO A 350 14.63 10.98 -1.59
CA PRO A 350 13.86 12.23 -1.57
C PRO A 350 14.06 12.97 -0.24
N GLN A 351 14.19 14.30 -0.30
CA GLN A 351 14.31 15.11 0.91
C GLN A 351 12.97 15.18 1.67
N PRO A 352 12.95 15.10 3.02
CA PRO A 352 11.70 15.01 3.79
C PRO A 352 10.74 16.19 3.54
N SER A 353 11.28 17.40 3.45
CA SER A 353 10.53 18.64 3.17
C SER A 353 9.75 18.60 1.85
N VAL A 354 10.31 17.96 0.82
CA VAL A 354 9.66 17.78 -0.49
C VAL A 354 8.49 16.79 -0.37
N VAL A 355 8.69 15.68 0.35
CA VAL A 355 7.65 14.67 0.58
C VAL A 355 6.48 15.24 1.40
N TRP A 356 6.77 16.06 2.42
CA TRP A 356 5.74 16.76 3.19
C TRP A 356 4.92 17.72 2.32
N GLY A 357 5.58 18.42 1.39
CA GLY A 357 4.93 19.25 0.37
C GLY A 357 4.02 18.44 -0.56
N TYR A 358 4.47 17.30 -1.09
CA TYR A 358 3.65 16.42 -1.93
C TYR A 358 2.41 15.87 -1.21
N LEU A 359 2.52 15.59 0.10
CA LEU A 359 1.37 15.21 0.92
C LEU A 359 0.39 16.37 1.13
N ALA A 360 0.90 17.57 1.44
CA ALA A 360 0.07 18.78 1.58
C ALA A 360 -0.70 19.11 0.29
N ASP A 361 -0.05 18.99 -0.86
CA ASP A 361 -0.67 19.13 -2.19
C ASP A 361 -1.78 18.10 -2.42
N MET A 362 -1.52 16.81 -2.15
CA MET A 362 -2.54 15.77 -2.28
C MET A 362 -3.71 15.93 -1.29
N THR A 363 -3.46 16.47 -0.09
CA THR A 363 -4.52 16.87 0.85
C THR A 363 -5.38 17.99 0.28
N SER A 364 -4.76 19.02 -0.32
CA SER A 364 -5.50 20.11 -0.99
C SER A 364 -6.37 19.61 -2.14
N ILE A 365 -5.87 18.66 -2.95
CA ILE A 365 -6.64 18.04 -4.03
C ILE A 365 -7.81 17.21 -3.47
N SER A 366 -7.64 16.55 -2.31
CA SER A 366 -8.72 15.82 -1.63
C SER A 366 -9.81 16.77 -1.09
N ASP A 367 -9.42 17.89 -0.47
CA ASP A 367 -10.34 18.91 0.04
C ASP A 367 -11.19 19.51 -1.11
N ASP A 368 -10.58 19.82 -2.26
CA ASP A 368 -11.29 20.33 -3.45
C ASP A 368 -12.22 19.26 -4.05
N TYR A 369 -11.73 18.01 -4.19
CA TYR A 369 -12.52 16.92 -4.75
C TYR A 369 -13.81 16.70 -3.97
N ALA A 370 -13.68 16.63 -2.64
CA ALA A 370 -14.80 16.34 -1.77
C ALA A 370 -15.72 17.57 -1.54
N SER A 371 -15.26 18.77 -1.90
CA SER A 371 -16.08 19.98 -2.02
C SER A 371 -16.85 20.07 -3.36
N GLY A 372 -16.65 19.11 -4.28
CA GLY A 372 -17.32 19.06 -5.58
C GLY A 372 -16.54 19.70 -6.74
N GLY A 373 -15.23 19.93 -6.58
CA GLY A 373 -14.36 20.48 -7.62
C GLY A 373 -14.36 19.68 -8.92
N SER A 374 -14.12 20.36 -10.06
CA SER A 374 -14.18 19.77 -11.41
C SER A 374 -12.90 19.02 -11.80
N ILE A 375 -12.45 18.12 -10.93
CA ILE A 375 -11.13 17.47 -10.99
C ILE A 375 -11.03 16.40 -12.10
N ILE A 376 -12.16 15.94 -12.63
CA ILE A 376 -12.26 14.87 -13.64
C ILE A 376 -11.38 15.13 -14.89
N ARG A 377 -11.07 16.38 -15.22
CA ARG A 377 -10.25 16.77 -16.39
C ARG A 377 -8.74 16.51 -16.24
N TYR A 378 -8.28 16.21 -15.03
CA TYR A 378 -6.86 15.98 -14.71
C TYR A 378 -6.68 14.68 -13.91
N ALA A 379 -7.60 13.73 -14.07
CA ALA A 379 -7.58 12.47 -13.35
C ALA A 379 -6.30 11.69 -13.65
N SER A 380 -5.81 11.69 -14.89
CA SER A 380 -4.57 10.98 -15.25
C SER A 380 -3.34 11.53 -14.51
N LEU A 381 -3.21 12.86 -14.47
CA LEU A 381 -2.14 13.61 -13.81
C LEU A 381 -2.17 13.43 -12.29
N ILE A 382 -3.35 13.56 -11.68
CA ILE A 382 -3.52 13.46 -10.22
C ILE A 382 -3.29 12.03 -9.74
N LEU A 383 -3.70 11.02 -10.52
CA LEU A 383 -3.35 9.63 -10.24
C LEU A 383 -1.84 9.37 -10.27
N ASP A 384 -1.11 10.11 -11.10
CA ASP A 384 0.35 10.00 -11.20
C ASP A 384 1.05 10.74 -10.05
N GLN A 385 0.58 11.95 -9.70
CA GLN A 385 1.03 12.68 -8.51
C GLN A 385 0.74 11.88 -7.24
N MET A 386 -0.42 11.23 -7.13
CA MET A 386 -0.77 10.35 -6.01
C MET A 386 0.22 9.18 -5.87
N GLN A 387 0.64 8.58 -6.99
CA GLN A 387 1.64 7.53 -7.00
C GLN A 387 3.05 8.06 -6.68
N LEU A 388 3.44 9.23 -7.21
CA LEU A 388 4.71 9.89 -6.89
C LEU A 388 4.79 10.22 -5.39
N THR A 389 3.74 10.79 -4.81
CA THR A 389 3.66 11.12 -3.38
C THR A 389 3.87 9.87 -2.52
N GLN A 390 3.16 8.78 -2.82
CA GLN A 390 3.28 7.54 -2.06
C GLN A 390 4.63 6.84 -2.27
N HIS A 391 5.17 6.87 -3.49
CA HIS A 391 6.50 6.36 -3.81
C HIS A 391 7.58 7.10 -3.03
N SER A 392 7.56 8.43 -3.08
CA SER A 392 8.53 9.29 -2.39
C SER A 392 8.47 9.11 -0.86
N LEU A 393 7.25 8.99 -0.31
CA LEU A 393 7.05 8.73 1.12
C LEU A 393 7.61 7.38 1.58
N LEU A 394 7.42 6.32 0.78
CA LEU A 394 7.99 5.01 1.09
C LEU A 394 9.51 4.96 0.85
N SER A 395 10.04 5.81 -0.03
CA SER A 395 11.47 5.94 -0.32
C SER A 395 12.23 6.75 0.72
N LEU A 396 11.56 7.37 1.70
CA LEU A 396 12.23 8.00 2.84
C LEU A 396 12.92 6.93 3.71
N PRO A 397 14.25 7.03 3.93
CA PRO A 397 14.98 6.04 4.71
C PRO A 397 14.48 5.97 6.17
N PRO A 398 14.45 4.79 6.79
CA PRO A 398 14.38 4.66 8.24
C PRO A 398 15.46 5.49 8.95
N ALA A 399 15.14 6.11 10.08
CA ALA A 399 16.14 6.87 10.86
C ALA A 399 17.33 6.03 11.34
N ALA A 400 17.16 4.70 11.46
CA ALA A 400 18.26 3.79 11.76
C ALA A 400 19.35 3.80 10.68
N ASP A 401 18.94 3.92 9.40
CA ASP A 401 19.86 3.86 8.27
C ASP A 401 20.65 5.17 8.16
N LEU A 402 19.97 6.32 8.36
CA LEU A 402 20.62 7.64 8.48
C LEU A 402 21.61 7.71 9.65
N ASN A 403 21.29 7.09 10.80
CA ASN A 403 22.19 7.02 11.95
C ASN A 403 23.44 6.17 11.65
N ASN A 404 23.29 5.09 10.86
CA ASN A 404 24.41 4.24 10.47
C ASN A 404 25.34 4.98 9.50
N GLN A 405 24.79 5.69 8.51
CA GLN A 405 25.55 6.53 7.58
C GLN A 405 26.33 7.62 8.32
N TYR A 406 25.67 8.37 9.21
CA TYR A 406 26.32 9.40 10.03
C TYR A 406 27.48 8.84 10.90
N LYS A 407 27.36 7.61 11.40
CA LYS A 407 28.44 6.96 12.14
C LYS A 407 29.61 6.59 11.23
N GLN A 408 29.34 6.03 10.05
CA GLN A 408 30.37 5.69 9.06
C GLN A 408 31.17 6.93 8.64
N GLU A 409 30.48 8.02 8.25
CA GLU A 409 31.11 9.31 7.92
C GLU A 409 31.95 9.87 9.07
N LYS A 410 31.48 9.73 10.32
CA LYS A 410 32.19 10.18 11.51
C LYS A 410 33.41 9.32 11.83
N GLU A 411 33.33 8.01 11.64
CA GLU A 411 34.45 7.07 11.82
C GLU A 411 35.54 7.35 10.78
N GLU A 412 35.18 7.51 9.50
CA GLU A 412 36.12 7.91 8.42
C GLU A 412 36.82 9.25 8.70
N LEU A 413 36.10 10.24 9.24
CA LEU A 413 36.68 11.53 9.64
C LEU A 413 37.56 11.44 10.90
N GLN A 414 37.29 10.49 11.80
CA GLN A 414 38.10 10.26 12.99
C GLN A 414 39.40 9.54 12.68
N ASP A 415 39.42 8.61 11.73
CA ASP A 415 40.65 7.97 11.24
C ASP A 415 41.63 8.98 10.59
N ILE A 416 41.11 10.11 10.10
CA ILE A 416 41.91 11.23 9.55
C ILE A 416 42.38 12.20 10.66
N ALA A 417 41.67 12.29 11.79
CA ALA A 417 41.91 13.27 12.84
C ALA A 417 42.47 12.61 14.12
N GLN A 418 43.80 12.68 14.32
CA GLN A 418 44.47 12.11 15.49
C GLN A 418 43.93 12.67 16.83
N GLU A 419 43.22 11.80 17.55
CA GLU A 419 42.98 11.75 18.99
C GLU A 419 43.03 13.07 19.80
N ASP A 420 41.86 13.70 20.00
CA ASP A 420 41.60 14.48 21.21
C ASP A 420 40.44 13.83 21.99
N ASN A 421 40.78 13.18 23.11
CA ASN A 421 39.89 12.31 23.89
C ASN A 421 38.91 13.12 24.78
N VAL A 422 37.81 13.60 24.21
CA VAL A 422 36.70 14.22 24.97
C VAL A 422 35.59 13.20 25.22
N SER A 423 35.61 12.59 26.40
CA SER A 423 34.69 11.52 26.80
C SER A 423 33.31 12.04 27.24
N GLY A 424 32.42 12.28 26.27
CA GLY A 424 31.00 12.52 26.50
C GLY A 424 30.24 12.84 25.20
N PRO A 425 28.94 12.48 25.07
CA PRO A 425 28.15 12.90 23.92
C PRO A 425 28.01 14.43 23.93
N SER A 426 28.44 15.07 22.85
CA SER A 426 28.29 16.53 22.72
C SER A 426 26.81 16.93 22.62
N THR A 427 26.48 18.17 23.01
CA THR A 427 25.12 18.72 22.85
C THR A 427 24.61 18.61 21.40
N SER A 428 25.51 18.74 20.42
CA SER A 428 25.20 18.55 19.00
C SER A 428 24.79 17.11 18.67
N GLN A 429 25.43 16.10 19.27
CA GLN A 429 25.07 14.69 19.08
C GLN A 429 23.69 14.39 19.66
N LEU A 430 23.39 14.86 20.88
CA LEU A 430 22.07 14.68 21.50
C LEU A 430 20.95 15.33 20.65
N ARG A 431 21.20 16.52 20.09
CA ARG A 431 20.24 17.18 19.20
C ARG A 431 20.05 16.44 17.88
N PHE A 432 21.11 15.84 17.31
CA PHE A 432 21.01 15.02 16.10
C PHE A 432 20.22 13.72 16.35
N GLU A 433 20.49 13.01 17.46
CA GLU A 433 19.72 11.84 17.87
C GLU A 433 18.23 12.17 18.06
N LEU A 434 17.93 13.35 18.62
CA LEU A 434 16.56 13.87 18.74
C LEU A 434 15.92 14.18 17.38
N GLN A 435 16.65 14.80 16.45
CA GLN A 435 16.17 15.07 15.09
C GLN A 435 15.84 13.78 14.32
N LEU A 436 16.70 12.75 14.45
CA LEU A 436 16.44 11.41 13.91
C LEU A 436 15.17 10.77 14.49
N GLN A 437 14.95 10.92 15.80
CA GLN A 437 13.77 10.36 16.48
C GLN A 437 12.48 11.08 16.06
N ILE A 438 12.50 12.42 15.98
CA ILE A 438 11.39 13.23 15.46
C ILE A 438 11.09 12.92 13.99
N TYR A 439 12.14 12.70 13.19
CA TYR A 439 12.03 12.29 11.79
C TYR A 439 11.33 10.94 11.64
N GLU A 440 11.73 9.88 12.37
CA GLU A 440 11.09 8.57 12.27
C GLU A 440 9.62 8.62 12.71
N VAL A 441 9.31 9.33 13.81
CA VAL A 441 7.93 9.57 14.25
C VAL A 441 7.11 10.24 13.16
N THR A 442 7.66 11.27 12.52
CA THR A 442 7.00 12.00 11.42
C THR A 442 6.80 11.12 10.20
N ARG A 443 7.82 10.36 9.80
CA ARG A 443 7.80 9.43 8.66
C ARG A 443 6.74 8.35 8.84
N LEU A 444 6.67 7.73 10.02
CA LEU A 444 5.67 6.72 10.33
C LEU A 444 4.25 7.31 10.43
N ALA A 445 4.09 8.50 11.02
CA ALA A 445 2.81 9.20 11.08
C ALA A 445 2.33 9.68 9.70
N ALA A 446 3.24 10.12 8.81
CA ALA A 446 2.94 10.45 7.43
C ALA A 446 2.48 9.21 6.63
N ILE A 447 3.09 8.04 6.87
CA ILE A 447 2.58 6.77 6.33
C ILE A 447 1.18 6.46 6.91
N CYS A 448 0.93 6.68 8.20
CA CYS A 448 -0.43 6.56 8.77
C CYS A 448 -1.43 7.49 8.05
N TYR A 449 -1.06 8.75 7.87
CA TYR A 449 -1.89 9.76 7.20
C TYR A 449 -2.20 9.38 5.75
N ALA A 450 -1.19 8.97 4.99
CA ALA A 450 -1.35 8.61 3.58
C ALA A 450 -2.35 7.45 3.40
N ASN A 451 -2.25 6.41 4.23
CA ASN A 451 -3.16 5.25 4.18
C ASN A 451 -4.60 5.55 4.64
N CYS A 452 -4.86 6.74 5.20
CA CYS A 452 -6.22 7.26 5.43
C CYS A 452 -6.68 8.25 4.35
N VAL A 453 -5.78 9.12 3.84
CA VAL A 453 -6.17 10.31 3.07
C VAL A 453 -5.63 10.33 1.65
N THR A 454 -4.31 10.38 1.45
CA THR A 454 -3.71 10.66 0.13
C THR A 454 -3.51 9.41 -0.72
N TYR A 455 -3.34 8.24 -0.10
CA TYR A 455 -3.20 6.93 -0.74
C TYR A 455 -3.95 5.86 0.10
N PRO A 456 -5.29 5.92 0.20
CA PRO A 456 -6.06 5.01 1.05
C PRO A 456 -6.06 3.56 0.54
N THR A 457 -5.24 2.71 1.16
CA THR A 457 -5.17 1.26 0.90
C THR A 457 -6.22 0.48 1.66
N ASP A 458 -6.67 -0.65 1.14
CA ASP A 458 -7.54 -1.58 1.86
C ASP A 458 -6.83 -2.15 3.11
N TYR A 459 -7.50 -2.06 4.26
CA TYR A 459 -6.92 -2.46 5.54
C TYR A 459 -6.76 -3.97 5.74
N SER A 460 -7.27 -4.79 4.83
CA SER A 460 -7.13 -6.26 4.91
C SER A 460 -5.73 -6.76 4.54
N THR A 461 -4.99 -6.00 3.73
CA THR A 461 -3.63 -6.32 3.29
C THR A 461 -2.61 -5.34 3.86
N PHE A 462 -3.03 -4.11 4.18
CA PHE A 462 -2.14 -3.11 4.75
C PHE A 462 -1.71 -3.51 6.19
N PRO A 463 -0.41 -3.46 6.53
CA PRO A 463 0.15 -3.90 7.82
C PRO A 463 -0.15 -2.91 8.96
N ARG A 464 -1.42 -2.54 9.13
CA ARG A 464 -1.94 -1.47 9.99
C ARG A 464 -1.45 -1.58 11.44
N MET A 465 -1.65 -2.74 12.05
CA MET A 465 -1.21 -3.02 13.42
C MET A 465 0.32 -2.93 13.58
N ARG A 466 1.10 -3.37 12.59
CA ARG A 466 2.58 -3.28 12.61
C ARG A 466 3.04 -1.83 12.53
N LEU A 467 2.41 -1.02 11.68
CA LEU A 467 2.71 0.42 11.58
C LEU A 467 2.35 1.15 12.88
N ALA A 468 1.15 0.93 13.41
CA ALA A 468 0.70 1.53 14.66
C ALA A 468 1.62 1.16 15.85
N ARG A 469 2.05 -0.11 15.94
CA ARG A 469 3.04 -0.55 16.95
C ARG A 469 4.40 0.12 16.78
N ARG A 470 4.93 0.22 15.55
CA ARG A 470 6.22 0.89 15.30
C ARG A 470 6.15 2.36 15.72
N LEU A 471 5.11 3.08 15.30
CA LEU A 471 4.89 4.48 15.70
C LEU A 471 4.73 4.64 17.22
N LEU A 472 4.01 3.73 17.89
CA LEU A 472 3.86 3.74 19.35
C LEU A 472 5.21 3.60 20.07
N LEU A 473 6.07 2.68 19.61
CA LEU A 473 7.40 2.48 20.18
C LEU A 473 8.29 3.72 20.01
N GLU A 474 8.29 4.36 18.85
CA GLU A 474 9.10 5.56 18.61
C GLU A 474 8.62 6.78 19.41
N LEU A 475 7.30 6.91 19.64
CA LEU A 475 6.75 7.93 20.53
C LEU A 475 7.00 7.63 22.02
N GLN A 476 7.07 6.35 22.41
CA GLN A 476 7.40 5.95 23.78
C GLN A 476 8.86 6.31 24.12
N LYS A 477 9.82 6.05 23.21
CA LYS A 477 11.22 6.45 23.38
C LYS A 477 11.41 7.96 23.63
N LEU A 478 10.67 8.82 22.91
CA LEU A 478 10.68 10.27 23.13
C LEU A 478 10.21 10.64 24.54
N ASN A 479 9.19 9.96 25.06
CA ASN A 479 8.57 10.27 26.35
C ASN A 479 9.30 9.68 27.56
N ASP A 480 9.91 8.50 27.41
CA ASP A 480 10.65 7.86 28.50
C ASP A 480 11.97 8.59 28.79
N THR A 481 12.49 9.35 27.82
CA THR A 481 13.71 10.16 27.98
C THR A 481 13.36 11.55 28.52
N THR A 482 13.30 11.68 29.85
CA THR A 482 12.75 12.88 30.53
C THR A 482 13.48 14.19 30.19
N ASP A 483 14.79 14.13 29.90
CA ASP A 483 15.59 15.30 29.50
C ASP A 483 15.42 15.72 28.03
N ILE A 484 14.79 14.88 27.18
CA ILE A 484 14.56 15.19 25.76
C ILE A 484 13.38 16.15 25.59
N LEU A 485 12.29 15.98 26.36
CA LEU A 485 11.08 16.81 26.20
C LEU A 485 11.35 18.30 26.47
N VAL A 486 12.32 18.61 27.34
CA VAL A 486 12.77 20.00 27.62
C VAL A 486 13.54 20.62 26.44
N GLN A 487 14.07 19.80 25.52
CA GLN A 487 14.83 20.22 24.35
C GLN A 487 14.00 20.33 23.07
N LEU A 488 12.72 19.92 23.11
CA LEU A 488 11.81 20.05 21.98
C LEU A 488 11.35 21.50 21.81
N THR A 489 11.31 21.99 20.58
CA THR A 489 10.65 23.26 20.28
C THR A 489 9.14 23.12 20.39
N THR A 490 8.41 24.24 20.54
CA THR A 490 6.94 24.25 20.55
C THR A 490 6.34 23.55 19.32
N GLN A 491 6.98 23.70 18.14
CA GLN A 491 6.49 23.09 16.90
C GLN A 491 6.77 21.59 16.85
N GLU A 492 7.90 21.13 17.40
CA GLU A 492 8.20 19.69 17.56
C GLU A 492 7.23 19.02 18.55
N ILE A 493 6.85 19.68 19.64
CA ILE A 493 5.82 19.19 20.57
C ILE A 493 4.47 19.06 19.87
N ARG A 494 4.08 20.07 19.07
CA ARG A 494 2.83 20.06 18.27
C ARG A 494 2.84 18.97 17.19
N LEU A 495 3.99 18.69 16.59
CA LEU A 495 4.22 17.60 15.63
C LEU A 495 4.09 16.23 16.30
N VAL A 496 4.67 16.04 17.49
CA VAL A 496 4.53 14.82 18.30
C VAL A 496 3.06 14.59 18.67
N PHE A 497 2.31 15.64 19.04
CA PHE A 497 0.86 15.55 19.24
C PHE A 497 0.12 15.11 17.97
N TRP A 498 0.39 15.72 16.82
CA TRP A 498 -0.17 15.33 15.51
C TRP A 498 0.10 13.85 15.18
N ALA A 499 1.35 13.41 15.33
CA ALA A 499 1.76 12.02 15.08
C ALA A 499 1.06 11.04 16.03
N THR A 500 0.91 11.42 17.30
CA THR A 500 0.23 10.61 18.32
C THR A 500 -1.26 10.45 18.01
N VAL A 501 -1.94 11.51 17.56
CA VAL A 501 -3.35 11.45 17.12
C VAL A 501 -3.51 10.51 15.92
N LEU A 502 -2.62 10.58 14.93
CA LEU A 502 -2.67 9.69 13.77
C LEU A 502 -2.41 8.23 14.13
N GLY A 503 -1.44 7.95 15.01
CA GLY A 503 -1.20 6.60 15.52
C GLY A 503 -2.40 6.05 16.29
N ALA A 504 -3.04 6.88 17.11
CA ALA A 504 -4.26 6.52 17.83
C ALA A 504 -5.42 6.18 16.89
N ILE A 505 -5.63 6.98 15.84
CA ILE A 505 -6.61 6.71 14.78
C ILE A 505 -6.26 5.40 14.07
N MET A 506 -5.01 5.19 13.67
CA MET A 506 -4.56 3.98 12.99
C MET A 506 -4.69 2.70 13.84
N ALA A 507 -4.76 2.82 15.17
CA ALA A 507 -5.01 1.74 16.12
C ALA A 507 -6.50 1.38 16.35
N VAL A 508 -7.47 2.02 15.67
CA VAL A 508 -8.91 1.70 15.83
C VAL A 508 -9.19 0.20 15.63
N GLY A 509 -9.93 -0.43 16.55
CA GLY A 509 -10.18 -1.88 16.51
C GLY A 509 -9.04 -2.78 17.02
N HIS A 510 -7.92 -2.19 17.46
CA HIS A 510 -6.84 -2.86 18.19
C HIS A 510 -6.75 -2.27 19.60
N GLU A 511 -7.59 -2.77 20.52
CA GLU A 511 -7.87 -2.13 21.81
C GLU A 511 -6.61 -1.91 22.68
N THR A 512 -5.65 -2.84 22.68
CA THR A 512 -4.41 -2.73 23.47
C THR A 512 -3.55 -1.55 23.01
N GLU A 513 -3.29 -1.44 21.71
CA GLU A 513 -2.57 -0.32 21.12
C GLU A 513 -3.37 0.98 21.25
N ARG A 514 -4.70 0.93 21.08
CA ARG A 514 -5.59 2.08 21.22
C ARG A 514 -5.58 2.64 22.64
N GLU A 515 -5.60 1.82 23.69
CA GLU A 515 -5.52 2.28 25.09
C GLU A 515 -4.18 2.98 25.39
N ALA A 516 -3.08 2.40 24.90
CA ALA A 516 -1.75 3.00 25.01
C ALA A 516 -1.71 4.38 24.30
N PHE A 517 -2.22 4.45 23.08
CA PHE A 517 -2.34 5.70 22.33
C PHE A 517 -3.28 6.72 23.01
N VAL A 518 -4.43 6.33 23.56
CA VAL A 518 -5.34 7.25 24.29
C VAL A 518 -4.63 7.86 25.50
N THR A 519 -3.84 7.07 26.24
CA THR A 519 -3.00 7.59 27.33
C THR A 519 -1.93 8.56 26.82
N LEU A 520 -1.36 8.27 25.65
CA LEU A 520 -0.30 9.06 25.01
C LEU A 520 -0.81 10.40 24.46
N VAL A 521 -1.96 10.41 23.77
CA VAL A 521 -2.64 11.64 23.29
C VAL A 521 -2.95 12.56 24.47
N GLY A 522 -3.42 12.01 25.60
CA GLY A 522 -3.71 12.79 26.80
C GLY A 522 -2.48 13.44 27.46
N ARG A 523 -1.28 12.89 27.23
CA ARG A 523 0.00 13.51 27.65
C ARG A 523 0.42 14.57 26.62
N ALA A 524 0.56 14.18 25.36
CA ALA A 524 0.98 15.08 24.28
C ALA A 524 0.06 16.31 24.11
N ALA A 525 -1.24 16.18 24.44
CA ALA A 525 -2.15 17.32 24.51
C ALA A 525 -1.78 18.30 25.64
N ALA A 526 -1.44 17.80 26.84
CA ALA A 526 -1.00 18.64 27.95
C ALA A 526 0.37 19.29 27.64
N ASP A 527 1.30 18.54 27.06
CA ASP A 527 2.63 19.03 26.67
C ASP A 527 2.52 20.12 25.58
N ALA A 528 1.60 19.96 24.61
CA ALA A 528 1.27 20.95 23.58
C ALA A 528 0.33 22.08 24.06
N ASN A 529 -0.03 22.12 25.35
CA ASN A 529 -0.98 23.07 25.96
C ASN A 529 -2.36 23.14 25.25
N VAL A 530 -2.90 21.98 24.88
CA VAL A 530 -4.19 21.80 24.19
C VAL A 530 -5.27 21.41 25.18
N SER A 531 -6.25 22.28 25.37
CA SER A 531 -7.37 22.08 26.30
C SER A 531 -8.66 21.61 25.60
N SER A 532 -8.81 21.90 24.31
CA SER A 532 -10.04 21.73 23.54
C SER A 532 -9.83 21.04 22.20
N TRP A 533 -10.92 20.48 21.65
CA TRP A 533 -10.92 19.91 20.29
C TRP A 533 -10.63 20.97 19.20
N LEU A 534 -11.00 22.23 19.43
CA LEU A 534 -10.76 23.30 18.45
C LEU A 534 -9.26 23.61 18.33
N GLU A 535 -8.58 23.78 19.46
CA GLU A 535 -7.11 23.93 19.53
C GLU A 535 -6.41 22.69 18.95
N ALA A 536 -6.88 21.48 19.30
CA ALA A 536 -6.34 20.24 18.75
C ALA A 536 -6.43 20.23 17.21
N LYS A 537 -7.59 20.59 16.66
CA LYS A 537 -7.83 20.65 15.22
C LYS A 537 -6.96 21.71 14.53
N GLU A 538 -6.76 22.88 15.15
CA GLU A 538 -5.85 23.91 14.62
C GLU A 538 -4.42 23.37 14.47
N ILE A 539 -3.93 22.61 15.47
CA ILE A 539 -2.64 21.92 15.34
C ILE A 539 -2.67 20.92 14.19
N MET A 540 -3.68 20.06 14.11
CA MET A 540 -3.75 19.06 13.04
C MET A 540 -3.71 19.71 11.65
N GLU A 541 -4.48 20.78 11.45
CA GLU A 541 -4.57 21.52 10.18
C GLU A 541 -3.31 22.30 9.81
N SER A 542 -2.46 22.66 10.78
CA SER A 542 -1.15 23.27 10.52
C SER A 542 -0.15 22.27 9.90
N PHE A 543 -0.28 20.97 10.23
CA PHE A 543 0.46 19.89 9.57
C PHE A 543 -0.39 19.31 8.42
N LEU A 544 -0.74 18.02 8.46
CA LEU A 544 -1.64 17.38 7.50
C LEU A 544 -2.95 17.00 8.18
N TRP A 545 -4.05 17.59 7.72
CA TRP A 545 -5.40 17.21 8.13
C TRP A 545 -6.39 17.35 6.97
N HIS A 546 -7.24 16.34 6.80
CA HIS A 546 -8.38 16.37 5.88
C HIS A 546 -9.63 16.20 6.72
N ALA A 547 -10.25 17.32 7.10
CA ALA A 547 -11.27 17.37 8.15
C ALA A 547 -12.43 16.41 7.89
N GLN A 548 -12.86 16.29 6.62
CA GLN A 548 -13.97 15.44 6.21
C GLN A 548 -13.70 13.93 6.43
N THR A 549 -12.44 13.51 6.45
CA THR A 549 -12.05 12.13 6.80
C THR A 549 -11.75 12.00 8.29
N GLY A 550 -10.97 12.93 8.85
CA GLY A 550 -10.36 12.79 10.18
C GLY A 550 -11.26 13.20 11.35
N ASP A 551 -12.07 14.25 11.22
CA ASP A 551 -12.74 14.90 12.36
C ASP A 551 -13.60 13.93 13.18
N ALA A 552 -14.30 13.01 12.52
CA ALA A 552 -15.21 12.09 13.20
C ALA A 552 -14.48 10.97 13.99
N ASP A 553 -13.28 10.57 13.57
CA ASP A 553 -12.46 9.60 14.33
C ASP A 553 -11.65 10.30 15.43
N ALA A 554 -11.18 11.52 15.16
CA ALA A 554 -10.45 12.34 16.12
C ALA A 554 -11.33 12.90 17.25
N LEU A 555 -12.58 13.30 16.96
CA LEU A 555 -13.52 13.72 17.99
C LEU A 555 -13.89 12.54 18.92
N LYS A 556 -14.05 11.33 18.36
CA LYS A 556 -14.26 10.12 19.16
C LYS A 556 -13.05 9.84 20.07
N LEU A 557 -11.84 9.93 19.52
CA LEU A 557 -10.59 9.85 20.28
C LEU A 557 -10.50 10.90 21.39
N TRP A 558 -10.86 12.16 21.10
CA TRP A 558 -10.83 13.24 22.09
C TRP A 558 -11.76 12.94 23.27
N ILE A 559 -12.95 12.41 23.02
CA ILE A 559 -13.88 11.95 24.06
C ILE A 559 -13.28 10.80 24.89
N GLU A 560 -12.61 9.83 24.27
CA GLU A 560 -11.91 8.73 24.97
C GLU A 560 -10.79 9.25 25.90
N VAL A 561 -10.02 10.25 25.44
CA VAL A 561 -8.97 10.92 26.22
C VAL A 561 -9.56 11.64 27.44
N GLN A 562 -10.59 12.48 27.24
CA GLN A 562 -11.23 13.22 28.34
C GLN A 562 -11.82 12.29 29.41
N ASN A 563 -12.47 11.20 28.98
CA ASN A 563 -12.99 10.17 29.89
C ASN A 563 -11.87 9.48 30.70
N THR A 564 -10.70 9.27 30.10
CA THR A 564 -9.54 8.65 30.75
C THR A 564 -8.89 9.57 31.77
N VAL A 565 -8.76 10.86 31.46
CA VAL A 565 -8.25 11.89 32.38
C VAL A 565 -9.20 12.08 33.58
N GLY A 566 -10.51 12.25 33.33
CA GLY A 566 -11.51 12.43 34.39
C GLY A 566 -11.54 11.28 35.41
N ARG A 567 -11.41 10.02 34.95
CA ARG A 567 -11.32 8.84 35.83
C ARG A 567 -10.10 8.87 36.77
N ARG A 568 -8.95 9.42 36.33
CA ARG A 568 -7.74 9.53 37.18
C ARG A 568 -7.91 10.56 38.30
N SER A 569 -8.60 11.67 38.03
CA SER A 569 -8.86 12.71 39.04
C SER A 569 -9.76 12.21 40.18
N VAL A 570 -10.83 11.46 39.86
CA VAL A 570 -11.75 10.89 40.88
C VAL A 570 -11.04 9.85 41.74
N ARG A 571 -10.17 9.01 41.16
CA ARG A 571 -9.47 7.94 41.88
C ARG A 571 -8.29 8.42 42.74
N ARG A 572 -7.93 9.71 42.67
CA ARG A 572 -6.84 10.33 43.44
C ARG A 572 -7.30 11.08 44.70
N GLN A 573 -8.59 11.13 45.04
CA GLN A 573 -9.02 11.57 46.36
C GLN A 573 -8.88 10.41 47.37
N PRO A 574 -7.96 10.47 48.35
CA PRO A 574 -7.99 9.55 49.47
C PRO A 574 -9.17 9.93 50.37
N SER A 575 -10.14 9.03 50.50
CA SER A 575 -11.20 9.16 51.51
C SER A 575 -10.56 9.05 52.91
N LEU A 576 -10.21 10.19 53.50
CA LEU A 576 -9.78 10.28 54.90
C LEU A 576 -10.87 9.66 55.78
N PRO A 577 -10.57 8.61 56.58
CA PRO A 577 -11.55 8.01 57.44
C PRO A 577 -11.88 8.98 58.58
N THR A 578 -13.11 9.51 58.57
CA THR A 578 -13.66 10.32 59.66
C THR A 578 -13.73 9.48 60.93
N ARG A 579 -12.70 9.60 61.77
CA ARG A 579 -12.63 8.96 63.09
C ARG A 579 -13.67 9.60 64.01
N GLY A 580 -14.87 9.03 64.03
CA GLY A 580 -15.90 9.40 65.00
C GLY A 580 -15.45 9.08 66.42
N LEU A 581 -15.32 10.10 67.28
CA LEU A 581 -15.18 9.89 68.71
C LEU A 581 -16.49 9.34 69.27
N GLY A 582 -16.52 8.04 69.56
CA GLY A 582 -17.62 7.41 70.30
C GLY A 582 -17.49 7.66 71.80
N THR A 583 -18.16 8.68 72.33
CA THR A 583 -18.36 8.86 73.77
C THR A 583 -19.34 7.82 74.32
N ARG A 584 -18.82 6.73 74.88
CA ARG A 584 -19.62 5.81 75.72
C ARG A 584 -19.87 6.46 77.09
N LEU A 585 -21.11 6.83 77.36
CA LEU A 585 -21.62 7.04 78.72
C LEU A 585 -22.15 5.71 79.27
N ALA A 586 -21.62 5.25 80.40
CA ALA A 586 -22.11 4.08 81.10
C ALA A 586 -23.18 4.46 82.13
N LYS A 587 -24.26 3.67 82.18
CA LYS A 587 -25.15 3.48 83.32
C LYS A 587 -25.51 1.99 83.36
N GLY A 588 -25.41 1.37 84.53
CA GLY A 588 -25.54 -0.08 84.73
C GLY A 588 -24.22 -0.65 85.21
#